data_AF-A0AA39TNA0-F1
#
_entry.id   AF-A0AA39TNA0-F1
#
_cell.length_a   1.000
_cell.length_b   1.000
_cell.length_c   1.000
_cell.angle_alpha   90.00
_cell.angle_beta   90.00
_cell.angle_gamma   90.00
#
_symmetry.space_group_name_H-M   'P 1'
#
loop_
_entity.id
_entity.type
_entity.pdbx_description
1 polymer ?
#
loop_
_entity_poly.entity_id
_entity_poly.type
_entity_poly.pdbx_seq_one_letter_code
_entity_poly.pdbx_strand_id
1 'polypeptide(L)'
;MVMSWLWNSMMPEVSDTCMFLITAKDIWETCRQTYSKVRDAAQIYEIKMKISTTKQGGRSVTEYAQNLQNLWQELDHYQCMEMKCTDDAALLKCFMEKDRIYTFLADLNADFDPVRVQVLGKELPSLNEAIAIVQGEEGRRGVMIESKLVEGSALAANNTNFWGMKPDQQYSSHSSGARGDNGLFDNSKGGNKDYLVYLL
;
A
#
# COMPACT_ATOMS: atom_id res chain seq x y z
N MET A 1 -10.38 -18.84 -45.99
CA MET A 1 -10.01 -19.62 -44.78
C MET A 1 -10.20 -18.81 -43.49
N VAL A 2 -9.70 -17.57 -43.38
CA VAL A 2 -9.87 -16.72 -42.18
C VAL A 2 -11.33 -16.28 -41.94
N MET A 3 -12.04 -15.87 -43.00
CA MET A 3 -13.47 -15.46 -42.94
C MET A 3 -14.38 -16.53 -42.34
N SER A 4 -14.24 -17.76 -42.85
CA SER A 4 -14.99 -18.94 -42.42
C SER A 4 -14.76 -19.25 -40.94
N TRP A 5 -13.55 -19.00 -40.44
CA TRP A 5 -13.20 -19.20 -39.04
C TRP A 5 -13.79 -18.12 -38.13
N LEU A 6 -13.80 -16.86 -38.59
CA LEU A 6 -14.45 -15.75 -37.89
C LEU A 6 -15.96 -15.98 -37.75
N TRP A 7 -16.66 -16.33 -38.84
CA TRP A 7 -18.11 -16.59 -38.77
C TRP A 7 -18.47 -17.74 -37.83
N ASN A 8 -17.71 -18.84 -37.86
CA ASN A 8 -17.95 -19.98 -36.97
C ASN A 8 -17.57 -19.71 -35.50
N SER A 9 -16.83 -18.64 -35.23
CA SER A 9 -16.41 -18.26 -33.86
C SER A 9 -17.31 -17.17 -33.26
N MET A 10 -18.29 -16.66 -34.01
CA MET A 10 -19.21 -15.60 -33.58
C MET A 10 -20.56 -16.17 -33.17
N MET A 11 -21.28 -15.43 -32.31
CA MET A 11 -22.69 -15.72 -32.08
C MET A 11 -23.50 -15.41 -33.35
N PRO A 12 -24.57 -16.17 -33.65
CA PRO A 12 -25.36 -16.00 -34.89
C PRO A 12 -25.82 -14.56 -35.13
N GLU A 13 -26.21 -13.85 -34.08
CA GLU A 13 -26.68 -12.47 -34.14
C GLU A 13 -25.57 -11.49 -34.58
N VAL A 14 -24.32 -11.79 -34.19
CA VAL A 14 -23.14 -11.01 -34.58
C VAL A 14 -22.72 -11.35 -36.01
N SER A 15 -22.79 -12.63 -36.40
CA SER A 15 -22.44 -13.06 -37.75
C SER A 15 -23.40 -12.53 -38.81
N ASP A 16 -24.70 -12.46 -38.50
CA ASP A 16 -25.73 -11.92 -39.41
C ASP A 16 -25.45 -10.47 -39.78
N THR A 17 -25.00 -9.68 -38.80
CA THR A 17 -24.63 -8.26 -39.00
C THR A 17 -23.39 -8.10 -39.90
N CYS A 18 -22.56 -9.14 -40.00
CA CYS A 18 -21.31 -9.14 -40.76
C CYS A 18 -21.38 -9.94 -42.07
N MET A 19 -22.53 -10.53 -42.40
CA MET A 19 -22.70 -11.49 -43.52
C MET A 19 -22.41 -10.89 -44.90
N PHE A 20 -22.61 -9.57 -45.05
CA PHE A 20 -22.41 -8.86 -46.32
C PHE A 20 -20.99 -8.28 -46.49
N LEU A 21 -20.12 -8.44 -45.49
CA LEU A 21 -18.75 -7.93 -45.54
C LEU A 21 -17.85 -8.88 -46.32
N ILE A 22 -17.06 -8.31 -47.22
CA ILE A 22 -16.33 -9.05 -48.25
C ILE A 22 -14.91 -9.41 -47.83
N THR A 23 -14.36 -8.78 -46.78
CA THR A 23 -13.01 -9.03 -46.29
C THR A 23 -12.97 -9.32 -44.79
N ALA A 24 -11.99 -10.14 -44.37
CA ALA A 24 -11.81 -10.51 -42.95
C ALA A 24 -11.43 -9.30 -42.10
N LYS A 25 -10.76 -8.32 -42.73
CA LYS A 25 -10.45 -7.04 -42.11
C LYS A 25 -11.73 -6.26 -41.81
N ASP A 26 -12.66 -6.18 -42.77
CA ASP A 26 -13.91 -5.44 -42.58
C ASP A 26 -14.81 -6.10 -41.54
N ILE A 27 -14.88 -7.44 -41.52
CA ILE A 27 -15.57 -8.19 -40.47
C ILE A 27 -14.95 -7.87 -39.10
N TRP A 28 -13.64 -8.02 -38.96
CA TRP A 28 -12.95 -7.74 -37.71
C TRP A 28 -13.14 -6.30 -37.24
N GLU A 29 -13.02 -5.34 -38.15
CA GLU A 29 -13.16 -3.92 -37.83
C GLU A 29 -14.61 -3.55 -37.50
N THR A 30 -15.61 -4.15 -38.15
CA THR A 30 -17.02 -3.96 -37.83
C THR A 30 -17.37 -4.56 -36.47
N CYS A 31 -16.92 -5.79 -36.19
CA CYS A 31 -17.10 -6.40 -34.86
C CYS A 31 -16.39 -5.59 -33.78
N ARG A 32 -15.16 -5.13 -34.06
CA ARG A 32 -14.45 -4.21 -33.17
C ARG A 32 -15.26 -2.94 -32.97
N GLN A 33 -15.71 -2.23 -33.99
CA GLN A 33 -16.44 -0.98 -33.81
C GLN A 33 -17.79 -1.14 -33.10
N THR A 34 -18.46 -2.27 -33.31
CA THR A 34 -19.81 -2.52 -32.77
C THR A 34 -19.78 -3.03 -31.32
N TYR A 35 -18.77 -3.84 -30.97
CA TYR A 35 -18.71 -4.53 -29.67
C TYR A 35 -17.49 -4.16 -28.83
N SER A 36 -16.54 -3.41 -29.38
CA SER A 36 -15.44 -2.86 -28.59
C SER A 36 -15.99 -1.82 -27.64
N LYS A 37 -15.88 -2.13 -26.35
CA LYS A 37 -16.09 -1.16 -25.28
C LYS A 37 -14.87 -0.24 -25.07
N VAL A 38 -13.79 -0.41 -25.84
CA VAL A 38 -12.60 0.46 -25.76
C VAL A 38 -13.04 1.90 -26.04
N ARG A 39 -12.73 2.81 -25.10
CA ARG A 39 -13.19 4.22 -25.06
C ARG A 39 -14.68 4.45 -24.78
N ASP A 40 -15.39 3.47 -24.23
CA ASP A 40 -16.74 3.70 -23.70
C ASP A 40 -16.68 4.68 -22.51
N ALA A 41 -17.11 5.92 -22.77
CA ALA A 41 -17.08 6.99 -21.79
C ALA A 41 -17.94 6.69 -20.56
N ALA A 42 -19.04 5.93 -20.71
CA ALA A 42 -19.88 5.53 -19.60
C ALA A 42 -19.14 4.52 -18.70
N GLN A 43 -18.47 3.52 -19.28
CA GLN A 43 -17.66 2.57 -18.51
C GLN A 43 -16.51 3.25 -17.78
N ILE A 44 -15.80 4.17 -18.46
CA ILE A 44 -14.74 4.98 -17.84
C ILE A 44 -15.29 5.77 -16.65
N TYR A 45 -16.46 6.41 -16.80
CA TYR A 45 -17.10 7.15 -15.72
C TYR A 45 -17.49 6.24 -14.54
N GLU A 46 -18.11 5.09 -14.81
CA GLU A 46 -18.48 4.11 -13.79
C GLU A 46 -17.25 3.63 -13.00
N ILE A 47 -16.16 3.29 -13.69
CA ILE A 47 -14.92 2.84 -13.04
C ILE A 47 -14.31 3.95 -12.20
N LYS A 48 -14.25 5.18 -12.72
CA LYS A 48 -13.78 6.35 -11.95
C LYS A 48 -14.62 6.58 -10.69
N MET A 49 -15.94 6.42 -10.79
CA MET A 49 -16.83 6.52 -9.64
C MET A 49 -16.59 5.40 -8.62
N LYS A 50 -16.38 4.16 -9.08
CA LYS A 50 -16.00 3.03 -8.20
C LYS A 50 -14.68 3.29 -7.49
N ILE A 51 -13.66 3.79 -8.19
CA ILE A 51 -12.36 4.15 -7.59
C ILE A 51 -12.56 5.19 -6.49
N SER A 52 -13.26 6.29 -6.78
CA SER A 52 -13.49 7.40 -5.83
C SER A 52 -14.34 7.01 -4.60
N THR A 53 -15.11 5.94 -4.67
CA THR A 53 -15.96 5.47 -3.56
C THR A 53 -15.35 4.29 -2.81
N THR A 54 -14.23 3.75 -3.29
CA THR A 54 -13.58 2.58 -2.70
C THR A 54 -12.75 3.01 -1.49
N LYS A 55 -13.22 2.62 -0.30
CA LYS A 55 -12.51 2.81 0.98
C LYS A 55 -11.99 1.51 1.55
N GLN A 56 -10.91 1.55 2.34
CA GLN A 56 -10.41 0.36 3.01
C GLN A 56 -11.51 -0.28 3.86
N GLY A 57 -12.08 0.48 4.80
CA GLY A 57 -13.17 0.03 5.65
C GLY A 57 -12.76 -1.18 6.50
N GLY A 58 -13.63 -2.19 6.60
CA GLY A 58 -13.34 -3.43 7.36
C GLY A 58 -12.46 -4.45 6.63
N ARG A 59 -11.94 -4.13 5.44
CA ARG A 59 -11.10 -5.04 4.64
C ARG A 59 -9.63 -4.92 5.03
N SER A 60 -8.87 -5.98 4.81
CA SER A 60 -7.41 -5.94 4.92
C SER A 60 -6.81 -4.95 3.90
N VAL A 61 -5.60 -4.46 4.17
CA VAL A 61 -4.87 -3.60 3.22
C VAL A 61 -4.67 -4.32 1.89
N THR A 62 -4.41 -5.63 1.92
CA THR A 62 -4.20 -6.45 0.73
C THR A 62 -5.45 -6.51 -0.15
N GLU A 63 -6.62 -6.81 0.42
CA GLU A 63 -7.88 -6.86 -0.34
C GLU A 63 -8.25 -5.49 -0.92
N TYR A 64 -8.03 -4.43 -0.14
CA TYR A 64 -8.27 -3.06 -0.59
C TYR A 64 -7.35 -2.69 -1.77
N ALA A 65 -6.05 -2.95 -1.65
CA ALA A 65 -5.07 -2.67 -2.70
C ALA A 65 -5.35 -3.48 -3.98
N GLN A 66 -5.67 -4.77 -3.86
CA GLN A 66 -6.03 -5.62 -4.99
C GLN A 66 -7.28 -5.11 -5.72
N ASN A 67 -8.30 -4.70 -4.98
CA ASN A 67 -9.52 -4.13 -5.58
C ASN A 67 -9.22 -2.84 -6.38
N LEU A 68 -8.40 -1.93 -5.83
CA LEU A 68 -7.98 -0.73 -6.55
C LEU A 68 -7.14 -1.06 -7.78
N GLN A 69 -6.19 -2.01 -7.67
CA GLN A 69 -5.38 -2.45 -8.81
C GLN A 69 -6.24 -3.00 -9.94
N ASN A 70 -7.25 -3.81 -9.64
CA ASN A 70 -8.18 -4.33 -10.64
C ASN A 70 -8.95 -3.20 -11.33
N LEU A 71 -9.46 -2.23 -10.57
CA LEU A 71 -10.17 -1.07 -11.13
C LEU A 71 -9.26 -0.21 -12.01
N TRP A 72 -8.00 0.01 -11.62
CA TRP A 72 -7.05 0.75 -12.44
C TRP A 72 -6.66 0.00 -13.72
N GLN A 73 -6.49 -1.33 -13.66
CA GLN A 73 -6.24 -2.14 -14.85
C GLN A 73 -7.43 -2.12 -15.81
N GLU A 74 -8.66 -2.18 -15.28
CA GLU A 74 -9.88 -2.05 -16.08
C GLU A 74 -9.97 -0.64 -16.71
N LEU A 75 -9.65 0.40 -15.94
CA LEU A 75 -9.60 1.78 -16.45
C LEU A 75 -8.55 1.93 -17.57
N ASP A 76 -7.35 1.37 -17.39
CA ASP A 76 -6.26 1.39 -18.38
C ASP A 76 -6.68 0.70 -19.69
N HIS A 77 -7.42 -0.40 -19.60
CA HIS A 77 -7.95 -1.10 -20.76
C HIS A 77 -8.88 -0.20 -21.58
N TYR A 78 -9.77 0.54 -20.92
CA TYR A 78 -10.72 1.44 -21.61
C TYR A 78 -10.09 2.75 -22.07
N GLN A 79 -9.08 3.25 -21.34
CA GLN A 79 -8.42 4.51 -21.66
C GLN A 79 -7.27 4.37 -22.65
N CYS A 80 -6.98 3.17 -23.17
CA CYS A 80 -5.86 2.86 -24.06
C CYS A 80 -5.50 4.03 -25.00
N MET A 81 -4.47 4.78 -24.59
CA MET A 81 -3.99 5.97 -25.29
C MET A 81 -2.91 5.54 -26.28
N GLU A 82 -3.14 5.80 -27.56
CA GLU A 82 -2.12 5.64 -28.58
C GLU A 82 -1.11 6.79 -28.46
N MET A 83 -0.03 6.56 -27.72
CA MET A 83 1.04 7.55 -27.57
C MET A 83 2.08 7.37 -28.67
N LYS A 84 2.37 8.46 -29.38
CA LYS A 84 3.32 8.48 -30.51
C LYS A 84 4.78 8.62 -30.08
N CYS A 85 5.01 9.11 -28.86
CA CYS A 85 6.33 9.38 -28.28
C CYS A 85 6.54 8.53 -27.03
N THR A 86 7.71 7.88 -26.93
CA THR A 86 8.06 7.01 -25.79
C THR A 86 8.32 7.79 -24.51
N ASP A 87 8.90 8.98 -24.63
CA ASP A 87 9.27 9.81 -23.48
C ASP A 87 8.02 10.42 -22.82
N ASP A 88 7.08 10.91 -23.62
CA ASP A 88 5.78 11.40 -23.13
C ASP A 88 4.98 10.27 -22.48
N ALA A 89 5.08 9.04 -23.00
CA ALA A 89 4.44 7.88 -22.41
C ALA A 89 5.03 7.51 -21.04
N ALA A 90 6.35 7.63 -20.87
CA ALA A 90 6.98 7.44 -19.57
C ALA A 90 6.55 8.52 -18.57
N LEU A 91 6.50 9.79 -18.99
CA LEU A 91 6.03 10.89 -18.15
C LEU A 91 4.57 10.73 -17.73
N LEU A 92 3.68 10.33 -18.64
CA LEU A 92 2.28 10.08 -18.32
C LEU A 92 2.14 8.92 -17.33
N LYS A 93 2.88 7.81 -17.52
CA LYS A 93 2.87 6.69 -16.58
C LYS A 93 3.30 7.12 -15.17
N CYS A 94 4.37 7.92 -15.06
CA CYS A 94 4.81 8.50 -13.80
C CYS A 94 3.72 9.38 -13.15
N PHE A 95 3.00 10.17 -13.95
CA PHE A 95 1.89 10.99 -13.44
C PHE A 95 0.73 10.13 -12.94
N MET A 96 0.33 9.11 -13.70
CA MET A 96 -0.74 8.19 -13.33
C MET A 96 -0.38 7.38 -12.07
N GLU A 97 0.86 6.94 -11.94
CA GLU A 97 1.31 6.21 -10.76
C GLU A 97 1.23 7.07 -9.50
N LYS A 98 1.64 8.35 -9.57
CA LYS A 98 1.49 9.31 -8.47
C LYS A 98 0.02 9.47 -8.05
N ASP A 99 -0.88 9.64 -9.00
CA ASP A 99 -2.31 9.78 -8.74
C ASP A 99 -2.91 8.53 -8.05
N ARG A 100 -2.46 7.34 -8.46
CA ARG A 100 -2.83 6.07 -7.83
C ARG A 100 -2.35 5.96 -6.39
N ILE A 101 -1.12 6.39 -6.11
CA ILE A 101 -0.56 6.43 -4.76
C ILE A 101 -1.41 7.37 -3.88
N TYR A 102 -1.73 8.57 -4.37
CA TYR A 102 -2.56 9.51 -3.61
C TYR A 102 -3.96 8.95 -3.34
N THR A 103 -4.59 8.34 -4.35
CA THR A 103 -5.91 7.71 -4.21
C THR A 103 -5.87 6.56 -3.20
N PHE A 104 -4.85 5.69 -3.26
CA PHE A 104 -4.65 4.60 -2.30
C PHE A 104 -4.51 5.13 -0.87
N LEU A 105 -3.68 6.15 -0.65
CA LEU A 105 -3.42 6.67 0.68
C LEU A 105 -4.62 7.44 1.25
N ALA A 106 -5.39 8.14 0.41
CA ALA A 106 -6.50 9.00 0.84
C ALA A 106 -7.61 8.21 1.54
N ASP A 107 -7.92 7.01 1.05
CA ASP A 107 -9.07 6.22 1.49
C ASP A 107 -8.70 5.01 2.38
N LEU A 108 -7.44 4.94 2.83
CA LEU A 108 -7.02 4.08 3.94
C LEU A 108 -7.76 4.47 5.24
N ASN A 109 -7.81 3.55 6.21
CA ASN A 109 -8.36 3.83 7.54
C ASN A 109 -7.49 4.82 8.32
N ALA A 110 -8.09 5.57 9.24
CA ALA A 110 -7.40 6.60 10.03
C ALA A 110 -6.19 6.06 10.81
N ASP A 111 -6.22 4.77 11.17
CA ASP A 111 -5.12 4.08 11.86
C ASP A 111 -3.78 4.17 11.12
N PHE A 112 -3.81 4.24 9.80
CA PHE A 112 -2.61 4.29 8.95
C PHE A 112 -2.05 5.71 8.73
N ASP A 113 -2.56 6.72 9.45
CA ASP A 113 -2.09 8.10 9.31
C ASP A 113 -0.57 8.29 9.49
N PRO A 114 0.09 7.63 10.47
CA PRO A 114 1.55 7.69 10.58
C PRO A 114 2.28 7.20 9.33
N VAL A 115 1.72 6.20 8.64
CA VAL A 115 2.28 5.66 7.40
C VAL A 115 2.06 6.62 6.24
N ARG A 116 0.90 7.30 6.17
CA ARG A 116 0.67 8.35 5.17
C ARG A 116 1.75 9.42 5.25
N VAL A 117 2.04 9.91 6.46
CA VAL A 117 3.09 10.91 6.69
C VAL A 117 4.47 10.38 6.29
N GLN A 118 4.78 9.12 6.62
CA GLN A 118 6.04 8.49 6.25
C GLN A 118 6.23 8.38 4.72
N VAL A 119 5.18 7.96 4.00
CA VAL A 119 5.21 7.78 2.54
C VAL A 119 5.27 9.13 1.83
N LEU A 120 4.52 10.14 2.30
CA LEU A 120 4.48 11.47 1.71
C LEU A 120 5.67 12.37 2.10
N GLY A 121 6.34 12.07 3.21
CA GLY A 121 7.46 12.86 3.74
C GLY A 121 8.83 12.52 3.15
N LYS A 122 8.92 11.53 2.25
CA LYS A 122 10.14 11.12 1.57
C LYS A 122 9.99 11.30 0.05
N GLU A 123 11.01 10.90 -0.71
CA GLU A 123 10.84 10.65 -2.14
C GLU A 123 9.70 9.64 -2.33
N LEU A 124 8.76 9.97 -3.22
CA LEU A 124 7.53 9.20 -3.38
C LEU A 124 7.88 7.81 -3.92
N PRO A 125 7.59 6.73 -3.18
CA PRO A 125 7.90 5.38 -3.61
C PRO A 125 6.99 4.97 -4.80
N SER A 126 7.30 3.85 -5.44
CA SER A 126 6.38 3.22 -6.39
C SER A 126 5.09 2.77 -5.71
N LEU A 127 4.03 2.53 -6.49
CA LEU A 127 2.74 2.08 -5.94
C LEU A 127 2.88 0.77 -5.14
N ASN A 128 3.68 -0.17 -5.65
CA ASN A 128 3.89 -1.46 -4.99
C ASN A 128 4.66 -1.32 -3.68
N GLU A 129 5.66 -0.45 -3.64
CA GLU A 129 6.41 -0.14 -2.41
C GLU A 129 5.50 0.55 -1.38
N ALA A 130 4.67 1.50 -1.80
CA ALA A 130 3.69 2.14 -0.91
C ALA A 130 2.73 1.10 -0.29
N ILE A 131 2.21 0.17 -1.10
CA ILE A 131 1.37 -0.95 -0.62
C ILE A 131 2.14 -1.81 0.39
N ALA A 132 3.38 -2.19 0.08
CA ALA A 132 4.21 -3.03 0.95
C ALA A 132 4.50 -2.36 2.31
N ILE A 133 4.75 -1.05 2.33
CA ILE A 133 4.96 -0.28 3.56
C ILE A 133 3.69 -0.34 4.44
N VAL A 134 2.51 -0.12 3.85
CA VAL A 134 1.24 -0.14 4.60
C VAL A 134 0.90 -1.56 5.08
N GLN A 135 1.16 -2.59 4.28
CA GLN A 135 0.98 -4.00 4.68
C GLN A 135 1.91 -4.38 5.84
N GLY A 136 3.16 -3.93 5.82
CA GLY A 136 4.09 -4.15 6.93
C GLY A 136 3.60 -3.52 8.23
N GLU A 137 3.01 -2.32 8.15
CA GLU A 137 2.39 -1.67 9.31
C GLU A 137 1.15 -2.41 9.81
N GLU A 138 0.29 -2.91 8.92
CA GLU A 138 -0.88 -3.72 9.28
C GLU A 138 -0.47 -4.97 10.08
N GLY A 139 0.56 -5.69 9.61
CA GLY A 139 1.12 -6.85 10.31
C GLY A 139 1.71 -6.49 11.68
N ARG A 140 2.50 -5.40 11.76
CA ARG A 140 3.07 -4.92 13.03
C ARG A 140 1.99 -4.57 14.05
N ARG A 141 0.89 -3.94 13.60
CA ARG A 141 -0.24 -3.57 14.46
C ARG A 141 -1.01 -4.78 14.96
N GLY A 142 -1.23 -5.79 14.11
CA GLY A 142 -1.85 -7.05 14.52
C GLY A 142 -1.15 -7.66 15.74
N VAL A 143 0.18 -7.77 15.69
CA VAL A 143 0.99 -8.32 16.80
C VAL A 143 0.96 -7.45 18.06
N MET A 144 1.06 -6.12 17.91
CA MET A 144 1.05 -5.22 19.06
C MET A 144 -0.30 -5.12 19.77
N ILE A 145 -1.41 -5.20 19.03
CA ILE A 145 -2.74 -5.22 19.62
C ILE A 145 -2.96 -6.54 20.36
N GLU A 146 -2.53 -7.66 19.79
CA GLU A 146 -2.62 -8.98 20.42
C GLU A 146 -1.79 -9.04 21.72
N SER A 147 -0.58 -8.49 21.72
CA SER A 147 0.28 -8.45 22.90
C SER A 147 -0.31 -7.61 24.04
N LYS A 148 -0.94 -6.45 23.74
CA LYS A 148 -1.60 -5.61 24.74
C LYS A 148 -2.82 -6.29 25.39
N LEU A 149 -3.54 -7.14 24.66
CA LEU A 149 -4.70 -7.87 25.18
C LEU A 149 -4.29 -8.98 26.17
N VAL A 150 -3.13 -9.60 25.93
CA VAL A 150 -2.54 -10.62 26.83
C VAL A 150 -2.03 -9.99 28.13
N GLU A 151 -1.35 -8.84 28.07
CA GLU A 151 -0.85 -8.15 29.27
C GLU A 151 -1.97 -7.53 30.13
N GLY A 152 -3.06 -7.05 29.50
CA GLY A 152 -4.22 -6.52 30.20
C GLY A 152 -4.97 -7.54 31.07
N SER A 153 -4.77 -8.83 30.81
CA SER A 153 -5.38 -9.94 31.57
C SER A 153 -4.53 -10.38 32.77
N ALA A 154 -3.27 -9.94 32.88
CA ALA A 154 -2.31 -10.41 33.88
C ALA A 154 -2.15 -9.51 35.14
N LEU A 155 -2.81 -8.34 35.20
CA LEU A 155 -2.64 -7.38 36.31
C LEU A 155 -3.73 -7.43 37.41
N ALA A 156 -4.64 -8.41 37.37
CA ALA A 156 -5.61 -8.63 38.44
C ALA A 156 -5.10 -9.69 39.46
N ALA A 157 -4.00 -9.41 40.15
CA ALA A 157 -3.55 -10.23 41.28
C ALA A 157 -3.22 -9.36 42.50
N ASN A 158 -4.26 -9.13 43.30
CA ASN A 158 -4.28 -8.90 44.75
C ASN A 158 -3.19 -8.01 45.37
N ASN A 159 -3.51 -6.72 45.53
CA ASN A 159 -2.89 -5.88 46.55
C ASN A 159 -3.71 -5.95 47.84
N THR A 160 -3.49 -6.99 48.68
CA THR A 160 -3.94 -6.97 50.07
C THR A 160 -2.90 -6.25 50.91
N ASN A 161 -3.22 -5.01 51.25
CA ASN A 161 -2.47 -4.13 52.13
C ASN A 161 -2.20 -4.78 53.50
N PHE A 162 -0.94 -5.00 53.86
CA PHE A 162 -0.54 -5.20 55.26
C PHE A 162 0.83 -4.58 55.53
N TRP A 163 0.86 -3.28 55.78
CA TRP A 163 1.97 -2.60 56.46
C TRP A 163 1.41 -1.54 57.41
N GLY A 164 1.22 -1.94 58.66
CA GLY A 164 1.06 -1.03 59.78
C GLY A 164 2.18 -1.27 60.77
N MET A 165 3.32 -0.59 60.61
CA MET A 165 4.24 -0.25 61.71
C MET A 165 5.16 0.91 61.32
N LYS A 166 5.05 2.00 62.07
CA LYS A 166 6.10 3.00 62.36
C LYS A 166 6.11 3.15 63.89
N PRO A 167 7.27 3.40 64.53
CA PRO A 167 7.73 4.78 64.66
C PRO A 167 9.23 5.00 64.51
N ASP A 168 9.55 6.27 64.23
CA ASP A 168 10.88 6.87 64.09
C ASP A 168 11.70 6.84 65.39
N GLN A 169 13.03 6.77 65.26
CA GLN A 169 13.94 7.43 66.21
C GLN A 169 15.31 7.73 65.57
N GLN A 170 15.68 9.00 65.68
CA GLN A 170 16.97 9.60 65.33
C GLN A 170 18.12 9.01 66.15
N TYR A 171 19.31 8.88 65.54
CA TYR A 171 20.58 9.21 66.20
C TYR A 171 21.61 9.69 65.18
N SER A 172 22.32 10.74 65.56
CA SER A 172 23.28 11.50 64.77
C SER A 172 24.72 11.05 65.04
N SER A 173 25.57 11.30 64.03
CA SER A 173 26.97 11.76 64.09
C SER A 173 28.15 10.78 64.26
N HIS A 174 29.23 11.19 63.56
CA HIS A 174 30.65 10.76 63.52
C HIS A 174 30.99 9.82 62.35
N SER A 175 32.08 9.98 61.60
CA SER A 175 33.10 11.03 61.49
C SER A 175 34.05 10.64 60.33
N SER A 176 34.75 11.63 59.78
CA SER A 176 36.14 11.53 59.29
C SER A 176 36.46 10.82 57.96
N GLY A 177 37.03 11.58 57.03
CA GLY A 177 38.41 11.30 56.62
C GLY A 177 38.70 11.02 55.15
N ALA A 178 39.62 11.83 54.63
CA ALA A 178 40.64 11.53 53.63
C ALA A 178 40.35 11.83 52.14
N ARG A 179 41.16 12.79 51.66
CA ARG A 179 41.61 13.03 50.29
C ARG A 179 42.23 11.78 49.65
N GLY A 180 42.07 11.64 48.34
CA GLY A 180 42.86 10.73 47.50
C GLY A 180 42.74 11.12 46.04
N ASP A 181 43.84 11.62 45.49
CA ASP A 181 44.05 12.08 44.13
C ASP A 181 44.12 10.94 43.08
N ASN A 182 43.97 11.37 41.82
CA ASN A 182 44.54 10.82 40.58
C ASN A 182 43.99 9.52 39.97
N GLY A 183 43.74 9.57 38.66
CA GLY A 183 43.82 8.40 37.79
C GLY A 183 43.06 8.50 36.47
N LEU A 184 43.76 9.00 35.45
CA LEU A 184 43.52 8.81 34.01
C LEU A 184 42.87 7.46 33.64
N PHE A 185 41.98 7.46 32.64
CA PHE A 185 42.18 6.69 31.40
C PHE A 185 41.29 7.18 30.24
N ASP A 186 41.96 7.44 29.12
CA ASP A 186 41.43 7.64 27.77
C ASP A 186 40.79 6.37 27.18
N ASN A 187 39.78 6.54 26.33
CA ASN A 187 39.72 6.09 24.91
C ASN A 187 38.30 6.33 24.38
N SER A 188 38.03 7.18 23.39
CA SER A 188 38.47 7.19 21.99
C SER A 188 37.87 6.06 21.12
N LYS A 189 37.13 6.52 20.09
CA LYS A 189 36.75 5.89 18.82
C LYS A 189 35.60 4.87 18.89
N GLY A 190 34.58 4.93 18.03
CA GLY A 190 34.49 5.61 16.73
C GLY A 190 34.34 4.57 15.64
N GLY A 191 33.19 4.61 14.97
CA GLY A 191 32.98 4.13 13.60
C GLY A 191 33.09 2.62 13.39
N ASN A 192 31.93 1.96 13.27
CA ASN A 192 31.82 0.79 12.40
C ASN A 192 30.75 1.08 11.34
N LYS A 193 31.21 1.37 10.13
CA LYS A 193 30.46 1.23 8.88
C LYS A 193 30.73 -0.21 8.42
N ASP A 194 29.70 -0.88 7.91
CA ASP A 194 29.76 -1.86 6.79
C ASP A 194 28.65 -2.89 6.91
N TYR A 195 27.57 -2.72 6.13
CA TYR A 195 26.53 -3.70 5.73
C TYR A 195 25.66 -2.93 4.70
N LEU A 196 25.43 -3.27 3.43
CA LEU A 196 25.54 -4.49 2.62
C LEU A 196 25.62 -4.08 1.12
N VAL A 197 26.49 -4.76 0.36
CA VAL A 197 26.39 -4.88 -1.10
C VAL A 197 26.09 -6.34 -1.39
N TYR A 198 24.87 -6.64 -1.86
CA TYR A 198 24.43 -7.88 -2.55
C TYR A 198 23.00 -7.57 -3.05
N LEU A 199 22.50 -7.89 -4.25
CA LEU A 199 22.94 -8.64 -5.43
C LEU A 199 22.00 -8.27 -6.59
N LEU A 200 22.55 -8.19 -7.80
CA LEU A 200 21.88 -8.66 -9.02
C LEU A 200 22.43 -10.05 -9.32
#